data_AF-A0A1G0SSI4-F1
#
_entry.id   AF-A0A1G0SSI4-F1
#
_cell.length_a   1.000
_cell.length_b   1.000
_cell.length_c   1.000
_cell.angle_alpha   90.00
_cell.angle_beta   90.00
_cell.angle_gamma   90.00
#
_symmetry.space_group_name_H-M   'P 1'
#
loop_
_entity.id
_entity.type
_entity.pdbx_description
1 polymer ?
#
loop_
_entity_poly.entity_id
_entity_poly.type
_entity_poly.pdbx_seq_one_letter_code
_entity_poly.pdbx_strand_id
1 'polypeptide(L)'
;MLKKLFTVVIICLVIVLLILAYFGGLWQNKEKIHAAELEMEQLRSMRDSLLTVVAYRDSLELLIGEQISSKKDEAEVLRQEVSRLEEVRKEKQFTIRSLRKKEDIQNKFKETFPEVANSDWGVTEVFNEKYGVGIEYLLIPLWFNETFIIDHNNSKLYQAQKDKLLLVDSLNQFVIILQDSVLVLEKLNRKAYENGYNTAYVKYEELNQKYISELQKGKIDWGLQAAGFVGGGVIGVLIGRGTK
;
A
#
# COMPACT_ATOMS: atom_id res chain seq x y z
N MET A 1 -35.07 81.32 -12.90
CA MET A 1 -34.28 80.62 -11.86
C MET A 1 -34.63 79.13 -11.73
N LEU A 2 -35.91 78.72 -11.83
CA LEU A 2 -36.33 77.31 -11.75
C LEU A 2 -35.61 76.35 -12.72
N LYS A 3 -35.40 76.74 -13.99
CA LYS A 3 -34.73 75.89 -14.99
C LYS A 3 -33.26 75.59 -14.66
N LYS A 4 -32.54 76.51 -13.99
CA LYS A 4 -31.15 76.30 -13.57
C LYS A 4 -31.04 75.41 -12.32
N LEU A 5 -32.02 75.50 -11.41
CA LEU A 5 -32.13 74.58 -10.28
C LEU A 5 -32.44 73.15 -10.76
N PHE A 6 -33.31 73.00 -11.76
CA PHE A 6 -33.67 71.69 -12.30
C PHE A 6 -32.51 70.98 -13.00
N THR A 7 -31.70 71.70 -13.80
CA THR A 7 -30.50 71.12 -14.42
C THR A 7 -29.44 70.73 -13.39
N VAL A 8 -29.24 71.52 -12.33
CA VAL A 8 -28.30 71.17 -11.26
C VAL A 8 -28.75 69.91 -10.51
N VAL A 9 -30.04 69.78 -10.21
CA VAL A 9 -30.60 68.59 -9.54
C VAL A 9 -30.46 67.34 -10.42
N ILE A 10 -30.72 67.44 -11.73
CA ILE A 10 -30.55 66.30 -12.65
C ILE A 10 -29.08 65.87 -12.74
N ILE A 11 -28.15 66.83 -12.85
CA ILE A 11 -26.71 66.53 -12.90
C ILE A 11 -26.25 65.86 -11.60
N CYS A 12 -26.67 66.35 -10.44
CA CYS A 12 -26.37 65.70 -9.16
C CYS A 12 -26.93 64.27 -9.09
N LEU A 13 -28.14 64.03 -9.61
CA LEU A 13 -28.77 62.72 -9.57
C LEU A 13 -28.06 61.70 -10.49
N VAL A 14 -27.60 62.13 -11.66
CA VAL A 14 -26.80 61.31 -12.58
C VAL A 14 -25.43 60.98 -11.98
N ILE A 15 -24.78 61.94 -11.31
CA ILE A 15 -23.50 61.71 -10.63
C ILE A 15 -23.66 60.72 -9.47
N VAL A 16 -24.72 60.84 -8.67
CA VAL A 16 -25.00 59.90 -7.57
C VAL A 16 -25.27 58.49 -8.08
N LEU A 17 -26.01 58.33 -9.19
CA LEU A 17 -26.23 57.02 -9.82
C LEU A 17 -24.94 56.41 -10.38
N LEU A 18 -24.05 57.21 -10.99
CA LEU A 18 -22.75 56.73 -11.46
C LEU A 18 -21.82 56.31 -10.31
N ILE A 19 -21.83 57.05 -9.21
CA ILE A 19 -21.08 56.71 -7.99
C ILE A 19 -21.64 55.42 -7.37
N LEU A 20 -22.95 55.29 -7.23
CA LEU A 20 -23.59 54.07 -6.71
C LEU A 20 -23.33 52.85 -7.60
N ALA A 21 -23.34 53.00 -8.92
CA ALA A 21 -22.98 51.93 -9.85
C ALA A 21 -21.51 51.52 -9.74
N TYR A 22 -20.60 52.49 -9.58
CA TYR A 22 -19.17 52.24 -9.40
C TYR A 22 -18.87 51.55 -8.06
N PHE A 23 -19.45 52.02 -6.95
CA PHE A 23 -19.30 51.41 -5.63
C PHE A 23 -19.97 50.03 -5.54
N GLY A 24 -21.14 49.86 -6.18
CA GLY A 24 -21.83 48.57 -6.28
C GLY A 24 -21.02 47.53 -7.05
N GLY A 25 -20.37 47.91 -8.15
CA GLY A 25 -19.46 47.04 -8.91
C GLY A 25 -18.18 46.68 -8.16
N LEU A 26 -17.61 47.61 -7.39
CA LEU A 26 -16.44 47.35 -6.54
C LEU A 26 -16.74 46.39 -5.38
N TRP A 27 -17.94 46.45 -4.79
CA TRP A 27 -18.38 45.54 -3.73
C TRP A 27 -18.59 44.11 -4.26
N GLN A 28 -19.26 43.95 -5.41
CA GLN A 28 -19.40 42.63 -6.05
C GLN A 28 -18.04 42.02 -6.42
N ASN A 29 -17.07 42.83 -6.86
CA ASN A 29 -15.72 42.33 -7.16
C ASN A 29 -14.97 41.88 -5.91
N LYS A 30 -15.09 42.59 -4.77
CA LYS A 30 -14.46 42.18 -3.50
C LYS A 30 -15.01 40.86 -2.98
N GLU A 31 -16.32 40.67 -3.03
CA GLU A 31 -16.97 39.43 -2.58
C GLU A 31 -16.56 38.23 -3.45
N LYS A 32 -16.45 38.43 -4.76
CA LYS A 32 -15.96 37.39 -5.69
C LYS A 32 -14.48 37.05 -5.48
N ILE A 33 -13.63 38.05 -5.25
CA ILE A 33 -12.21 37.83 -4.95
C ILE A 33 -12.07 37.05 -3.64
N HIS A 34 -12.81 37.44 -2.60
CA HIS A 34 -12.78 36.74 -1.31
C HIS A 34 -13.28 35.29 -1.43
N ALA A 35 -14.34 35.05 -2.21
CA ALA A 35 -14.82 33.70 -2.48
C ALA A 35 -13.78 32.84 -3.23
N ALA A 36 -13.05 33.41 -4.19
CA ALA A 36 -11.99 32.72 -4.92
C ALA A 36 -10.77 32.43 -4.03
N GLU A 37 -10.40 33.35 -3.13
CA GLU A 37 -9.34 33.13 -2.14
C GLU A 37 -9.67 31.97 -1.20
N LEU A 38 -10.92 31.92 -0.71
CA LEU A 38 -11.39 30.85 0.17
C LEU A 38 -11.43 29.50 -0.55
N GLU A 39 -11.82 29.47 -1.82
CA GLU A 39 -11.79 28.27 -2.65
C GLU A 39 -10.36 27.78 -2.94
N MET A 40 -9.42 28.70 -3.18
CA MET A 40 -8.00 28.38 -3.32
C MET A 40 -7.42 27.79 -2.03
N GLU A 41 -7.80 28.32 -0.87
CA GLU A 41 -7.37 27.81 0.43
C GLU A 41 -7.90 26.40 0.69
N GLN A 42 -9.18 26.14 0.36
CA GLN A 42 -9.75 24.80 0.42
C GLN A 42 -9.01 23.81 -0.48
N LEU A 43 -8.70 24.19 -1.73
CA LEU A 43 -7.95 23.34 -2.66
C LEU A 43 -6.53 23.05 -2.15
N ARG A 44 -5.85 24.04 -1.55
CA ARG A 44 -4.54 23.84 -0.92
C ARG A 44 -4.63 22.88 0.26
N SER A 45 -5.62 23.06 1.14
CA SER A 45 -5.87 22.17 2.27
C SER A 45 -6.14 20.73 1.81
N MET A 46 -6.96 20.54 0.76
CA MET A 46 -7.21 19.23 0.16
C MET A 46 -5.93 18.61 -0.42
N ARG A 47 -5.10 19.39 -1.11
CA ARG A 47 -3.81 18.94 -1.64
C ARG A 47 -2.89 18.48 -0.50
N ASP A 48 -2.74 19.28 0.54
CA ASP A 48 -1.83 18.98 1.66
C ASP A 48 -2.32 17.79 2.48
N SER A 49 -3.64 17.63 2.64
CA SER A 49 -4.24 16.43 3.20
C SER A 49 -3.91 15.18 2.36
N LEU A 50 -4.07 15.25 1.03
CA LEU A 50 -3.71 14.14 0.13
C LEU A 50 -2.22 13.80 0.21
N LEU A 51 -1.32 14.81 0.23
CA LEU A 51 0.11 14.59 0.36
C LEU A 51 0.49 13.90 1.67
N THR A 52 -0.20 14.26 2.77
CA THR A 52 0.02 13.63 4.08
C THR A 52 -0.39 12.16 4.06
N VAL A 53 -1.53 11.84 3.43
CA VAL A 53 -2.00 10.45 3.27
C VAL A 53 -1.05 9.64 2.40
N VAL A 54 -0.54 10.23 1.31
CA VAL A 54 0.46 9.57 0.44
C VAL A 54 1.75 9.30 1.19
N ALA A 55 2.29 10.28 1.91
CA ALA A 55 3.51 10.10 2.70
C ALA A 55 3.34 9.02 3.79
N TYR A 56 2.19 9.00 4.47
CA TYR A 56 1.88 7.93 5.43
C TYR A 56 1.82 6.56 4.76
N ARG A 57 1.18 6.44 3.58
CA ARG A 57 1.14 5.19 2.81
C ARG A 57 2.54 4.72 2.40
N ASP A 58 3.35 5.62 1.84
CA ASP A 58 4.71 5.30 1.40
C ASP A 58 5.56 4.79 2.58
N SER A 59 5.34 5.34 3.78
CA SER A 59 5.99 4.83 5.00
C SER A 59 5.51 3.43 5.40
N LEU A 60 4.22 3.12 5.25
CA LEU A 60 3.69 1.78 5.50
C LEU A 60 4.19 0.77 4.47
N GLU A 61 4.29 1.17 3.20
CA GLU A 61 4.78 0.32 2.12
C GLU A 61 6.26 -0.06 2.35
N LEU A 62 7.09 0.91 2.77
CA LEU A 62 8.47 0.66 3.20
C LEU A 62 8.53 -0.34 4.36
N LEU A 63 7.74 -0.10 5.42
CA LEU A 63 7.71 -0.97 6.59
C LEU A 63 7.28 -2.41 6.24
N ILE A 64 6.23 -2.55 5.43
CA ILE A 64 5.76 -3.86 4.97
C ILE A 64 6.82 -4.54 4.08
N GLY A 65 7.51 -3.76 3.23
CA GLY A 65 8.63 -4.25 2.42
C GLY A 65 9.78 -4.80 3.27
N GLU A 66 10.17 -4.10 4.35
CA GLU A 66 11.16 -4.56 5.31
C GLU A 66 10.72 -5.86 6.00
N GLN A 67 9.46 -5.95 6.43
CA GLN A 67 8.91 -7.16 7.03
C GLN A 67 8.93 -8.34 6.07
N ILE A 68 8.56 -8.13 4.79
CA ILE A 68 8.64 -9.17 3.76
C ILE A 68 10.08 -9.66 3.59
N SER A 69 11.06 -8.75 3.52
CA SER A 69 12.47 -9.10 3.39
C SER A 69 12.93 -9.92 4.59
N SER A 70 12.69 -9.43 5.80
CA SER A 70 13.07 -10.10 7.05
C SER A 70 12.47 -11.51 7.15
N LYS A 71 11.19 -11.69 6.79
CA LYS A 71 10.53 -13.01 6.83
C LYS A 71 11.06 -13.97 5.76
N LYS A 72 11.45 -13.47 4.59
CA LYS A 72 12.13 -14.27 3.56
C LYS A 72 13.52 -14.72 4.03
N ASP A 73 14.27 -13.83 4.67
CA ASP A 73 15.59 -14.16 5.22
C ASP A 73 15.48 -15.22 6.33
N GLU A 74 14.51 -15.08 7.24
CA GLU A 74 14.20 -16.11 8.25
C GLU A 74 13.86 -17.47 7.60
N ALA A 75 13.04 -17.48 6.55
CA ALA A 75 12.69 -18.70 5.83
C ALA A 75 13.91 -19.34 5.15
N GLU A 76 14.83 -18.53 4.61
CA GLU A 76 16.05 -19.03 3.98
C GLU A 76 17.02 -19.62 5.00
N VAL A 77 17.18 -19.00 6.17
CA VAL A 77 17.97 -19.57 7.28
C VAL A 77 17.42 -20.94 7.67
N LEU A 78 16.10 -21.10 7.80
CA LEU A 78 15.49 -22.39 8.12
C LEU A 78 15.73 -23.45 7.04
N ARG A 79 15.73 -23.07 5.75
CA ARG A 79 16.08 -23.98 4.65
C ARG A 79 17.54 -24.42 4.70
N GLN A 80 18.45 -23.51 5.01
CA GLN A 80 19.86 -23.83 5.20
C GLN A 80 20.05 -24.80 6.38
N GLU A 81 19.30 -24.62 7.47
CA GLU A 81 19.32 -25.55 8.58
C GLU A 81 18.81 -26.94 8.20
N VAL A 82 17.78 -27.04 7.36
CA VAL A 82 17.29 -28.33 6.81
C VAL A 82 18.39 -29.01 5.99
N SER A 83 19.08 -28.27 5.11
CA SER A 83 20.22 -28.79 4.35
C SER A 83 21.34 -29.28 5.26
N ARG A 84 21.68 -28.53 6.31
CA ARG A 84 22.66 -28.94 7.32
C ARG A 84 22.23 -30.20 8.07
N LEU A 85 20.95 -30.34 8.42
CA LEU A 85 20.43 -31.56 9.04
C LEU A 85 20.55 -32.77 8.11
N GLU A 86 20.40 -32.57 6.80
CA GLU A 86 20.59 -33.62 5.79
C GLU A 86 22.06 -34.03 5.65
N GLU A 87 22.99 -33.09 5.74
CA GLU A 87 24.43 -33.40 5.81
C GLU A 87 24.77 -34.21 7.06
N VAL A 88 24.28 -33.77 8.22
CA VAL A 88 24.44 -34.51 9.49
C VAL A 88 23.82 -35.90 9.40
N ARG A 89 22.68 -36.06 8.71
CA ARG A 89 22.05 -37.36 8.48
C ARG A 89 22.96 -38.28 7.68
N LYS A 90 23.50 -37.79 6.56
CA LYS A 90 24.41 -38.55 5.70
C LYS A 90 25.70 -38.93 6.44
N GLU A 91 26.27 -37.99 7.19
CA GLU A 91 27.44 -38.22 8.01
C GLU A 91 27.18 -39.31 9.05
N LYS A 92 26.10 -39.19 9.85
CA LYS A 92 25.73 -40.22 10.83
C LYS A 92 25.53 -41.57 10.17
N GLN A 93 24.80 -41.64 9.06
CA GLN A 93 24.58 -42.89 8.34
C GLN A 93 25.90 -43.52 7.86
N PHE A 94 26.83 -42.70 7.37
CA PHE A 94 28.17 -43.14 6.98
C PHE A 94 28.99 -43.62 8.18
N THR A 95 28.97 -42.89 9.30
CA THR A 95 29.67 -43.28 10.55
C THR A 95 29.19 -44.63 11.06
N ILE A 96 27.89 -44.90 11.02
CA ILE A 96 27.34 -46.19 11.44
C ILE A 96 27.78 -47.31 10.48
N ARG A 97 27.73 -47.07 9.17
CA ARG A 97 28.17 -48.01 8.12
C ARG A 97 29.68 -48.30 8.12
N SER A 98 30.48 -47.38 8.63
CA SER A 98 31.93 -47.52 8.69
C SER A 98 32.40 -48.30 9.91
N LEU A 99 31.53 -48.58 10.88
CA LEU A 99 31.85 -49.44 12.02
C LEU A 99 32.17 -50.86 11.53
N ARG A 100 33.40 -51.31 11.81
CA ARG A 100 33.88 -52.65 11.40
C ARG A 100 33.90 -53.65 12.55
N LYS A 101 34.00 -53.19 13.79
CA LYS A 101 34.07 -54.04 14.98
C LYS A 101 32.69 -54.23 15.58
N LYS A 102 32.44 -55.43 16.10
CA LYS A 102 31.14 -55.80 16.68
C LYS A 102 30.87 -55.00 17.95
N GLU A 103 31.91 -54.79 18.74
CA GLU A 103 31.89 -54.04 20.00
C GLU A 103 31.50 -52.58 19.75
N ASP A 104 32.03 -51.97 18.69
CA ASP A 104 31.70 -50.60 18.32
C ASP A 104 30.21 -50.45 17.95
N ILE A 105 29.67 -51.42 17.20
CA ILE A 105 28.23 -51.46 16.83
C ILE A 105 27.37 -51.64 18.08
N GLN A 106 27.75 -52.54 19.00
CA GLN A 106 27.02 -52.76 20.25
C GLN A 106 27.04 -51.52 21.15
N ASN A 107 28.19 -50.87 21.32
CA ASN A 107 28.31 -49.64 22.09
C ASN A 107 27.42 -48.55 21.49
N LYS A 108 27.47 -48.38 20.17
CA LYS A 108 26.63 -47.41 19.47
C LYS A 108 25.14 -47.70 19.56
N PHE A 109 24.77 -48.98 19.56
CA PHE A 109 23.39 -49.42 19.79
C PHE A 109 22.91 -49.02 21.18
N LYS A 110 23.70 -49.29 22.22
CA LYS A 110 23.40 -48.91 23.61
C LYS A 110 23.29 -47.40 23.80
N GLU A 111 24.13 -46.62 23.13
CA GLU A 111 24.03 -45.16 23.13
C GLU A 111 22.74 -44.66 22.47
N THR A 112 22.29 -45.35 21.42
CA THR A 112 21.12 -44.95 20.62
C THR A 112 19.80 -45.32 21.30
N PHE A 113 19.81 -46.46 21.99
CA PHE A 113 18.68 -47.05 22.72
C PHE A 113 19.13 -47.34 24.18
N PRO A 114 19.23 -46.33 25.05
CA PRO A 114 19.67 -46.50 26.43
C PRO A 114 18.74 -47.43 27.24
N GLU A 115 17.47 -47.54 26.86
CA GLU A 115 16.49 -48.45 27.46
C GLU A 115 16.90 -49.93 27.40
N VAL A 116 17.74 -50.30 26.43
CA VAL A 116 18.25 -51.67 26.24
C VAL A 116 19.71 -51.82 26.66
N ALA A 117 20.34 -50.76 27.16
CA ALA A 117 21.73 -50.79 27.60
C ALA A 117 21.95 -51.68 28.83
N ASN A 118 20.93 -51.82 29.69
CA ASN A 118 20.97 -52.60 30.93
C ASN A 118 20.33 -53.99 30.80
N SER A 119 19.82 -54.34 29.62
CA SER A 119 19.29 -55.67 29.33
C SER A 119 20.36 -56.55 28.68
N ASP A 120 20.30 -57.87 28.88
CA ASP A 120 21.15 -58.88 28.21
C ASP A 120 20.82 -59.03 26.70
N TRP A 121 20.64 -57.90 26.03
CA TRP A 121 20.35 -57.85 24.61
C TRP A 121 21.62 -58.19 23.84
N GLY A 122 21.55 -59.28 23.07
CA GLY A 122 22.55 -59.61 22.06
C GLY A 122 23.64 -60.58 22.48
N VAL A 123 23.65 -61.12 23.71
CA VAL A 123 24.45 -62.31 24.02
C VAL A 123 23.65 -63.18 24.95
N THR A 124 23.19 -64.34 24.48
CA THR A 124 22.66 -65.39 25.34
C THR A 124 23.62 -66.56 25.32
N GLU A 125 23.95 -67.09 26.48
CA GLU A 125 24.72 -68.31 26.58
C GLU A 125 23.74 -69.48 26.58
N VAL A 126 23.85 -70.37 25.60
CA VAL A 126 23.16 -71.67 25.63
C VAL A 126 24.18 -72.70 26.09
N PHE A 127 23.99 -73.18 27.31
CA PHE A 127 24.86 -74.19 27.89
C PHE A 127 24.52 -75.58 27.32
N ASN A 128 25.53 -76.28 26.79
CA ASN A 128 25.37 -77.66 26.35
C ASN A 128 25.88 -78.62 27.43
N GLU A 129 24.96 -79.16 28.23
CA GLU A 129 25.27 -80.09 29.33
C GLU A 129 26.07 -81.32 28.90
N LYS A 130 25.85 -81.81 27.67
CA LYS A 130 26.50 -83.02 27.16
C LYS A 130 27.99 -82.84 26.89
N TYR A 131 28.40 -81.63 26.54
CA TYR A 131 29.79 -81.32 26.18
C TYR A 131 30.47 -80.38 27.19
N GLY A 132 29.73 -79.83 28.16
CA GLY A 132 30.26 -78.91 29.17
C GLY A 132 30.74 -77.58 28.59
N VAL A 133 30.16 -77.15 27.47
CA VAL A 133 30.58 -75.93 26.75
C VAL A 133 29.40 -74.96 26.66
N GLY A 134 29.64 -73.71 27.04
CA GLY A 134 28.75 -72.59 26.78
C GLY A 134 28.91 -72.09 25.34
N ILE A 135 27.81 -72.00 24.60
CA ILE A 135 27.80 -71.40 23.27
C ILE A 135 27.12 -70.04 23.38
N GLU A 136 27.87 -68.97 23.17
CA GLU A 136 27.35 -67.61 23.13
C GLU A 136 26.65 -67.34 21.78
N TYR A 137 25.38 -66.93 21.83
CA TYR A 137 24.56 -66.59 20.67
C TYR A 137 24.25 -65.08 20.66
N LEU A 138 24.47 -64.44 19.51
CA LEU A 138 23.95 -63.11 19.26
C LEU A 138 22.46 -63.20 18.89
N LEU A 139 21.57 -62.74 19.78
CA LEU A 139 20.10 -62.79 19.61
C LEU A 139 19.56 -61.89 18.49
N ILE A 140 20.34 -60.92 18.02
CA ILE A 140 19.99 -60.08 16.86
C ILE A 140 21.15 -60.20 15.88
N PRO A 141 20.92 -60.49 14.59
CA PRO A 141 22.02 -60.48 13.64
C PRO A 141 22.63 -59.08 13.61
N LEU A 142 23.95 -59.00 13.81
CA LEU A 142 24.73 -57.75 13.91
C LEU A 142 24.37 -56.72 12.83
N TRP A 143 24.04 -57.20 11.62
CA TRP A 143 23.68 -56.40 10.46
C TRP A 143 22.34 -55.66 10.61
N PHE A 144 21.40 -56.16 11.42
CA PHE A 144 20.12 -55.47 11.68
C PHE A 144 20.28 -54.33 12.70
N ASN A 145 21.22 -54.44 13.65
CA ASN A 145 21.48 -53.38 14.63
C ASN A 145 21.88 -52.07 13.94
N GLU A 146 22.68 -52.17 12.88
CA GLU A 146 23.06 -51.03 12.03
C GLU A 146 21.82 -50.30 11.49
N THR A 147 20.88 -51.06 10.91
CA THR A 147 19.64 -50.52 10.34
C THR A 147 18.80 -49.83 11.41
N PHE A 148 18.60 -50.45 12.57
CA PHE A 148 17.82 -49.84 13.66
C PHE A 148 18.45 -48.53 14.16
N ILE A 149 19.78 -48.49 14.30
CA ILE A 149 20.48 -47.26 14.70
C ILE A 149 20.29 -46.16 13.64
N ILE A 150 20.45 -46.51 12.36
CA ILE A 150 20.28 -45.57 11.25
C ILE A 150 18.85 -45.04 11.22
N ASP A 151 17.85 -45.91 11.32
CA ASP A 151 16.44 -45.54 11.24
C ASP A 151 16.00 -44.64 12.40
N HIS A 152 16.45 -44.92 13.62
CA HIS A 152 16.17 -44.04 14.77
C HIS A 152 16.82 -42.66 14.61
N ASN A 153 18.07 -42.61 14.15
CA ASN A 153 18.75 -41.33 13.89
C ASN A 153 18.08 -40.56 12.76
N ASN A 154 17.68 -41.24 11.69
CA ASN A 154 16.93 -40.66 10.56
C ASN A 154 15.58 -40.13 11.03
N SER A 155 14.83 -40.89 11.83
CA SER A 155 13.54 -40.48 12.38
C SER A 155 13.63 -39.14 13.12
N LYS A 156 14.59 -39.02 14.06
CA LYS A 156 14.81 -37.77 14.81
C LYS A 156 15.16 -36.60 13.91
N LEU A 157 16.04 -36.83 12.92
CA LEU A 157 16.46 -35.78 11.99
C LEU A 157 15.33 -35.36 11.05
N TYR A 158 14.54 -36.32 10.53
CA TYR A 158 13.39 -36.03 9.69
C TYR A 158 12.29 -35.30 10.45
N GLN A 159 12.08 -35.62 11.74
CA GLN A 159 11.16 -34.85 12.58
C GLN A 159 11.64 -33.40 12.70
N ALA A 160 12.92 -33.17 13.01
CA ALA A 160 13.48 -31.83 13.08
C ALA A 160 13.43 -31.07 11.73
N GLN A 161 13.66 -31.76 10.61
CA GLN A 161 13.53 -31.17 9.27
C GLN A 161 12.07 -30.79 8.98
N LYS A 162 11.11 -31.68 9.28
CA LYS A 162 9.68 -31.44 9.11
C LYS A 162 9.23 -30.21 9.91
N ASP A 163 9.62 -30.12 11.18
CA ASP A 163 9.24 -29.00 12.04
C ASP A 163 9.75 -27.66 11.47
N LYS A 164 10.99 -27.63 10.95
CA LYS A 164 11.55 -26.45 10.27
C LYS A 164 10.82 -26.11 8.97
N LEU A 165 10.47 -27.11 8.17
CA LEU A 165 9.73 -26.90 6.91
C LEU A 165 8.30 -26.37 7.17
N LEU A 166 7.66 -26.79 8.25
CA LEU A 166 6.37 -26.23 8.67
C LEU A 166 6.49 -24.74 9.06
N LEU A 167 7.58 -24.37 9.72
CA LEU A 167 7.87 -22.95 10.02
C LEU A 167 8.11 -22.15 8.74
N VAL A 168 8.86 -22.70 7.76
CA VAL A 168 9.05 -22.07 6.45
C VAL A 168 7.71 -21.84 5.73
N ASP A 169 6.82 -22.83 5.75
CA ASP A 169 5.50 -22.68 5.15
C ASP A 169 4.68 -21.57 5.82
N SER A 170 4.67 -21.54 7.15
CA SER A 170 4.02 -20.46 7.92
C SER A 170 4.58 -19.08 7.57
N LEU A 171 5.91 -18.93 7.49
CA LEU A 171 6.55 -17.67 7.08
C LEU A 171 6.16 -17.27 5.66
N ASN A 172 6.09 -18.21 4.72
CA ASN A 172 5.64 -17.92 3.35
C ASN A 172 4.18 -17.44 3.32
N GLN A 173 3.30 -18.05 4.13
CA GLN A 173 1.91 -17.59 4.25
C GLN A 173 1.85 -16.15 4.79
N PHE A 174 2.68 -15.80 5.78
CA PHE A 174 2.78 -14.41 6.26
C PHE A 174 3.28 -13.47 5.16
N VAL A 175 4.29 -13.86 4.39
CA VAL A 175 4.80 -13.06 3.26
C VAL A 175 3.69 -12.80 2.24
N ILE A 176 2.88 -13.80 1.90
CA ILE A 176 1.75 -13.64 0.97
C ILE A 176 0.74 -12.62 1.50
N ILE A 177 0.36 -12.72 2.78
CA ILE A 177 -0.57 -11.76 3.41
C ILE A 177 -0.01 -10.33 3.38
N LEU A 178 1.29 -10.17 3.63
CA LEU A 178 1.94 -8.86 3.55
C LEU A 178 1.95 -8.32 2.11
N GLN A 179 2.22 -9.17 1.12
CA GLN A 179 2.16 -8.79 -0.30
C GLN A 179 0.74 -8.39 -0.73
N ASP A 180 -0.29 -9.11 -0.29
CA ASP A 180 -1.68 -8.75 -0.52
C ASP A 180 -2.01 -7.40 0.12
N SER A 181 -1.45 -7.11 1.30
CA SER A 181 -1.62 -5.82 1.97
C SER A 181 -1.01 -4.67 1.15
N VAL A 182 0.17 -4.87 0.52
CA VAL A 182 0.76 -3.91 -0.42
C VAL A 182 -0.18 -3.68 -1.62
N LEU A 183 -0.71 -4.75 -2.22
CA LEU A 183 -1.64 -4.63 -3.36
C LEU A 183 -2.93 -3.87 -2.98
N VAL A 184 -3.44 -4.08 -1.77
CA VAL A 184 -4.59 -3.33 -1.26
C VAL A 184 -4.24 -1.85 -1.09
N LEU A 185 -3.07 -1.54 -0.50
CA LEU A 185 -2.60 -0.16 -0.35
C LEU A 185 -2.43 0.53 -1.71
N GLU A 186 -1.86 -0.14 -2.71
CA GLU A 186 -1.75 0.39 -4.07
C GLU A 186 -3.11 0.67 -4.71
N LYS A 187 -4.08 -0.23 -4.56
CA LYS A 187 -5.45 -0.04 -5.08
C LYS A 187 -6.13 1.16 -4.41
N LEU A 188 -6.01 1.27 -3.09
CA LEU A 188 -6.53 2.41 -2.33
C LEU A 188 -5.88 3.73 -2.79
N ASN A 189 -4.57 3.70 -3.05
CA ASN A 189 -3.85 4.85 -3.56
C ASN A 189 -4.35 5.30 -4.94
N ARG A 190 -4.47 4.37 -5.89
CA ARG A 190 -5.01 4.67 -7.23
C ARG A 190 -6.40 5.28 -7.14
N LYS A 191 -7.27 4.72 -6.29
CA LYS A 191 -8.61 5.25 -6.06
C LYS A 191 -8.60 6.64 -5.44
N ALA A 192 -7.70 6.91 -4.49
CA ALA A 192 -7.56 8.24 -3.89
C ALA A 192 -7.10 9.28 -4.92
N TYR A 193 -6.12 8.94 -5.77
CA TYR A 193 -5.68 9.80 -6.88
C TYR A 193 -6.77 10.04 -7.92
N GLU A 194 -7.50 9.00 -8.31
CA GLU A 194 -8.63 9.10 -9.24
C GLU A 194 -9.72 10.03 -8.69
N ASN A 195 -10.11 9.85 -7.43
CA ASN A 195 -11.07 10.72 -6.77
C ASN A 195 -10.57 12.16 -6.67
N GLY A 196 -9.30 12.37 -6.32
CA GLY A 196 -8.68 13.69 -6.27
C GLY A 196 -8.66 14.37 -7.63
N TYR A 197 -8.30 13.64 -8.69
CA TYR A 197 -8.30 14.14 -10.07
C TYR A 197 -9.71 14.49 -10.55
N ASN A 198 -10.68 13.60 -10.36
CA ASN A 198 -12.07 13.84 -10.73
C ASN A 198 -12.63 15.07 -10.00
N THR A 199 -12.34 15.20 -8.71
CA THR A 199 -12.77 16.37 -7.93
C THR A 199 -12.12 17.67 -8.43
N ALA A 200 -10.82 17.64 -8.73
CA ALA A 200 -10.12 18.80 -9.28
C ALA A 200 -10.63 19.18 -10.68
N TYR A 201 -10.94 18.19 -11.52
CA TYR A 201 -11.48 18.38 -12.85
C TYR A 201 -12.88 19.01 -12.81
N VAL A 202 -13.79 18.48 -11.98
CA VAL A 202 -15.13 19.04 -11.78
C VAL A 202 -15.04 20.49 -11.30
N LYS A 203 -14.20 20.78 -10.30
CA LYS A 203 -13.99 22.16 -9.83
C LYS A 203 -13.43 23.08 -10.92
N TYR A 204 -12.50 22.59 -11.74
CA TYR A 204 -11.98 23.36 -12.86
C TYR A 204 -13.07 23.66 -13.90
N GLU A 205 -13.92 22.69 -14.21
CA GLU A 205 -15.05 22.86 -15.13
C GLU A 205 -16.06 23.88 -14.59
N GLU A 206 -16.41 23.80 -13.31
CA GLU A 206 -17.27 24.77 -12.62
C GLU A 206 -16.68 26.18 -12.66
N LEU A 207 -15.39 26.33 -12.36
CA LEU A 207 -14.68 27.61 -12.43
C LEU A 207 -14.66 28.17 -13.86
N ASN A 208 -14.42 27.32 -14.86
CA ASN A 208 -14.41 27.73 -16.25
C ASN A 208 -15.80 28.14 -16.74
N GLN A 209 -16.85 27.39 -16.39
CA GLN A 209 -18.25 27.76 -16.68
C GLN A 209 -18.63 29.08 -15.99
N LYS A 210 -18.23 29.27 -14.73
CA LYS A 210 -18.44 30.51 -13.99
C LYS A 210 -17.73 31.68 -14.68
N TYR A 211 -16.47 31.52 -15.07
CA TYR A 211 -15.70 32.53 -15.80
C TYR A 211 -16.31 32.87 -17.16
N ILE A 212 -16.74 31.87 -17.95
CA ILE A 212 -17.44 32.08 -19.21
C ILE A 212 -18.76 32.83 -18.99
N SER A 213 -19.54 32.47 -17.96
CA SER A 213 -20.80 33.14 -17.63
C SER A 213 -20.59 34.61 -17.22
N GLU A 214 -19.48 34.91 -16.54
CA GLU A 214 -19.09 36.26 -16.16
C GLU A 214 -18.61 37.08 -17.36
N LEU A 215 -17.83 36.47 -18.27
CA LEU A 215 -17.46 37.09 -19.55
C LEU A 215 -18.67 37.34 -20.44
N GLN A 216 -19.68 36.47 -20.43
CA GLN A 216 -20.95 36.66 -21.14
C GLN A 216 -21.80 37.76 -20.52
N LYS A 217 -21.84 37.90 -19.18
CA LYS A 217 -22.46 39.04 -18.50
C LYS A 217 -21.70 40.36 -18.72
N GLY A 218 -20.38 40.28 -18.97
CA GLY A 218 -19.51 41.40 -19.33
C GLY A 218 -19.60 41.82 -20.80
N LYS A 219 -20.27 41.05 -21.66
CA LYS A 219 -20.76 41.57 -22.95
C LYS A 219 -21.95 42.46 -22.63
N ILE A 220 -21.67 43.75 -22.43
CA ILE A 220 -22.67 44.79 -22.63
C ILE A 220 -23.18 44.56 -24.05
N ASP A 221 -24.37 43.97 -24.15
CA ASP A 221 -25.12 43.96 -25.38
C ASP A 221 -25.41 45.43 -25.68
N TRP A 222 -24.60 46.03 -26.54
CA TRP A 222 -24.94 47.29 -27.20
C TRP A 222 -26.10 47.09 -28.21
N GLY A 223 -26.89 46.01 -28.04
CA GLY A 223 -28.20 45.80 -28.63
C GLY A 223 -29.21 46.83 -28.14
N LEU A 224 -29.27 47.95 -28.86
CA LEU A 224 -30.52 48.50 -29.42
C LEU A 224 -31.74 48.66 -28.48
N GLN A 225 -31.55 48.98 -27.20
CA GLN A 225 -32.63 49.52 -26.34
C GLN A 225 -32.34 50.93 -25.80
N ALA A 226 -31.16 51.50 -26.09
CA ALA A 226 -30.88 52.92 -25.91
C ALA A 226 -31.32 53.80 -27.10
N ALA A 227 -31.88 53.21 -28.17
CA ALA A 227 -32.40 53.92 -29.35
C ALA A 227 -33.88 54.34 -29.23
N GLY A 228 -34.50 54.18 -28.05
CA GLY A 228 -35.94 54.39 -27.83
C GLY A 228 -36.37 55.76 -27.28
N PHE A 229 -35.45 56.71 -27.07
CA PHE A 229 -35.78 58.06 -26.56
C PHE A 229 -35.15 59.20 -27.36
N VAL A 230 -34.92 59.00 -28.66
CA VAL A 230 -34.63 60.08 -29.61
C VAL A 230 -35.61 59.95 -30.78
N GLY A 231 -36.82 60.51 -30.63
CA GLY A 231 -37.86 60.40 -31.65
C GLY A 231 -39.13 61.17 -31.33
N GLY A 232 -39.08 62.50 -31.53
CA GLY A 232 -40.22 63.43 -31.48
C GLY A 232 -39.87 64.68 -30.67
N GLY A 233 -39.30 65.77 -31.20
CA GLY A 233 -39.25 66.25 -32.58
C GLY A 233 -39.79 67.67 -32.58
N VAL A 234 -38.93 68.68 -32.62
CA VAL A 234 -39.26 70.00 -33.17
C VAL A 234 -38.08 70.56 -33.97
N ILE A 235 -38.17 70.31 -35.28
CA ILE A 235 -37.97 71.24 -36.40
C ILE A 235 -36.57 71.83 -36.61
N GLY A 236 -35.95 71.37 -37.70
CA GLY A 236 -34.84 72.04 -38.35
C GLY A 236 -35.25 73.37 -38.95
N VAL A 237 -34.38 74.37 -38.75
CA VAL A 237 -34.24 75.50 -39.67
C VAL A 237 -33.40 74.97 -40.82
N LEU A 238 -33.98 74.85 -42.02
CA LEU A 238 -33.32 75.01 -43.32
C LEU A 238 -34.35 74.80 -44.46
N ILE A 239 -35.20 75.81 -44.69
CA ILE A 239 -35.64 76.15 -46.05
C ILE A 239 -35.43 77.65 -46.20
N GLY A 240 -34.52 78.00 -47.10
CA GLY A 240 -34.23 79.36 -47.52
C GLY A 240 -33.31 79.32 -48.71
N ARG A 241 -33.84 78.94 -49.88
CA ARG A 241 -33.13 79.05 -51.16
C ARG A 241 -33.90 80.00 -52.08
N GLY A 242 -33.34 81.18 -52.31
CA GLY A 242 -33.35 81.88 -53.60
C GLY A 242 -34.56 82.73 -54.01
N THR A 243 -34.31 84.05 -54.10
CA THR A 243 -34.74 85.01 -55.14
C THR A 243 -36.21 85.42 -55.26
N LYS A 244 -36.51 86.68 -54.91
CA LYS A 244 -36.65 87.80 -55.86
C LYS A 244 -36.13 89.09 -55.22
#